data_AF-A0A815RJW8-F1
#
_entry.id   AF-A0A815RJW8-F1
#
_cell.length_a   1.000
_cell.length_b   1.000
_cell.length_c   1.000
_cell.angle_alpha   90.00
_cell.angle_beta   90.00
_cell.angle_gamma   90.00
#
_symmetry.space_group_name_H-M   'P 1'
#
loop_
_entity.id
_entity.type
_entity.pdbx_description
1 polymer ?
#
loop_
_entity_poly.entity_id
_entity_poly.type
_entity_poly.pdbx_seq_one_letter_code
_entity_poly.pdbx_strand_id
1 'polypeptide(L)' 'MIVLKPTEQTPLSALYCAALIKETSFPPDVVNIIPGDGPECGYAISVHAHIGKVACTGSVEAKTFTNKTKKNKCEMFE' A
#
# COMPACT_ATOMS: atom_id res chain seq x y z
N MET A 1 -1.82 11.13 -5.19
CA MET A 1 -0.75 10.55 -4.37
C MET A 1 -1.10 9.11 -4.08
N ILE A 2 -0.16 8.20 -4.31
CA ILE A 2 -0.30 6.77 -4.06
C ILE A 2 0.79 6.35 -3.08
N VAL A 3 0.40 5.59 -2.07
CA VAL A 3 1.34 4.87 -1.20
C VAL A 3 1.22 3.39 -1.54
N LEU A 4 2.29 2.83 -2.09
CA LEU A 4 2.37 1.42 -2.46
C LEU A 4 3.20 0.66 -1.43
N LYS A 5 2.58 -0.33 -0.81
CA LYS A 5 3.24 -1.23 0.14
C LYS A 5 3.42 -2.61 -0.54
N PRO A 6 4.65 -3.03 -0.88
CA PRO A 6 4.89 -4.37 -1.42
C PRO A 6 4.89 -5.45 -0.33
N THR A 7 4.70 -6.70 -0.71
CA THR A 7 4.85 -7.86 0.20
C THR A 7 6.28 -7.96 0.73
N GLU A 8 6.46 -8.41 1.99
CA GLU A 8 7.81 -8.59 2.56
C GLU A 8 8.59 -9.69 1.84
N GLN A 9 7.91 -10.63 1.18
CA GLN A 9 8.57 -11.72 0.49
C GLN A 9 9.35 -11.27 -0.75
N THR A 10 8.84 -10.25 -1.47
CA THR A 10 9.41 -9.81 -2.75
C THR A 10 9.46 -8.28 -2.89
N PRO A 11 10.10 -7.55 -1.95
CA PRO A 11 10.11 -6.09 -1.97
C PRO A 11 11.00 -5.51 -3.08
N LEU A 12 11.99 -6.28 -3.54
CA LEU A 12 13.02 -5.80 -4.46
C LEU A 12 12.44 -5.40 -5.82
N SER A 13 11.47 -6.15 -6.35
CA SER A 13 10.82 -5.83 -7.62
C SER A 13 10.10 -4.49 -7.56
N ALA A 14 9.38 -4.21 -6.47
CA ALA A 14 8.68 -2.95 -6.28
C ALA A 14 9.66 -1.78 -6.09
N LEU A 15 10.77 -1.99 -5.38
CA LEU A 15 11.82 -0.98 -5.24
C LEU A 15 12.53 -0.70 -6.57
N TYR A 16 12.70 -1.71 -7.42
CA TYR A 16 13.21 -1.52 -8.78
C TYR A 16 12.23 -0.70 -9.63
N CYS A 17 10.93 -0.97 -9.55
CA CYS A 17 9.92 -0.09 -10.15
C CYS A 17 10.02 1.36 -9.62
N ALA A 18 10.33 1.55 -8.34
CA ALA A 18 10.56 2.88 -7.76
C ALA A 18 11.73 3.61 -8.44
N ALA A 19 12.82 2.90 -8.76
CA ALA A 19 13.94 3.46 -9.49
C ALA A 19 13.53 3.92 -10.90
N LEU A 20 12.75 3.10 -11.62
CA LEU A 20 12.23 3.46 -12.93
C LEU A 20 11.28 4.67 -12.87
N ILE A 21 10.42 4.75 -11.85
CA ILE A 21 9.53 5.90 -11.65
C ILE A 21 10.32 7.19 -11.46
N LYS A 22 11.46 7.15 -10.76
CA LYS A 22 12.34 8.32 -10.58
C LYS A 22 12.98 8.80 -11.89
N GLU A 23 13.16 7.92 -12.87
CA GLU A 23 13.70 8.30 -14.19
C GLU A 23 12.65 8.97 -15.08
N THR A 24 11.37 8.86 -14.73
CA THR A 24 10.28 9.50 -15.49
C THR A 24 9.94 10.89 -14.95
N SER A 25 9.13 11.65 -15.70
CA SER A 25 8.71 13.01 -15.37
C SER A 25 7.59 13.11 -14.33
N PHE A 26 7.42 12.10 -13.47
CA PHE A 26 6.45 12.21 -12.37
C PHE A 26 6.87 13.30 -11.39
N PRO A 27 5.93 14.15 -10.93
CA PRO A 27 6.22 15.09 -9.85
C PRO A 27 6.68 14.35 -8.58
N PRO A 28 7.52 14.99 -7.75
CA PRO A 28 7.92 14.43 -6.47
C PRO A 28 6.68 14.11 -5.61
N ASP A 29 6.79 13.07 -4.79
CA ASP A 29 5.78 12.62 -3.82
C ASP A 29 4.45 12.08 -4.39
N VAL A 30 4.32 11.97 -5.72
CA VAL A 30 3.12 11.38 -6.34
C VAL A 30 3.03 9.87 -6.04
N VAL A 31 4.17 9.19 -6.03
CA VAL A 31 4.27 7.75 -5.74
C VAL A 31 5.29 7.53 -4.63
N ASN A 32 4.81 6.99 -3.51
CA ASN A 32 5.64 6.60 -2.37
C ASN A 32 5.60 5.08 -2.22
N ILE A 33 6.77 4.43 -2.29
CA ILE A 33 6.88 2.98 -2.12
C ILE A 33 7.52 2.72 -0.77
N ILE A 34 6.78 2.06 0.13
CA ILE A 34 7.19 1.86 1.52
C ILE A 34 7.17 0.35 1.81
N PRO A 35 8.33 -0.33 1.76
CA PRO A 35 8.47 -1.68 2.28
C PRO A 35 8.27 -1.67 3.80
N GLY A 36 7.63 -2.71 4.33
CA GLY A 36 7.39 -2.86 5.76
C GLY A 36 6.60 -4.12 6.05
N ASP A 37 6.47 -4.46 7.32
CA ASP A 37 5.69 -5.62 7.76
C ASP A 37 4.18 -5.41 7.54
N GLY A 38 3.49 -6.43 7.04
CA GLY A 38 2.11 -6.36 6.55
C GLY A 38 1.13 -6.04 7.67
N PRO A 39 1.15 -6.80 8.79
CA PRO A 39 0.34 -6.51 9.96
C PRO A 39 0.54 -5.09 10.52
N GLU A 40 1.78 -4.62 10.66
CA GLU A 40 2.07 -3.32 11.26
C GLU A 40 1.84 -2.16 10.28
N CYS A 41 2.53 -2.18 9.14
CA CYS A 41 2.47 -1.11 8.15
C CYS A 41 1.11 -1.06 7.45
N GLY A 42 0.53 -2.21 7.09
CA GLY A 42 -0.78 -2.29 6.44
C GLY A 42 -1.91 -1.78 7.35
N TYR A 43 -1.84 -2.09 8.65
CA TYR A 43 -2.78 -1.55 9.63
C TYR A 43 -2.62 -0.04 9.81
N ALA A 44 -1.38 0.46 9.92
CA ALA A 44 -1.13 1.90 10.03
C ALA A 44 -1.70 2.68 8.83
N ILE A 45 -1.50 2.16 7.61
CA ILE A 45 -2.03 2.73 6.36
C ILE A 45 -3.57 2.69 6.36
N SER A 46 -4.19 1.59 6.80
CA SER A 46 -5.64 1.47 6.76
C SER A 46 -6.32 2.51 7.67
N VAL A 47 -5.83 2.69 8.89
CA VAL A 47 -6.43 3.59 9.88
C VAL A 47 -6.04 5.07 9.71
N HIS A 48 -5.03 5.38 8.90
CA HIS A 48 -4.51 6.74 8.77
C HIS A 48 -5.56 7.74 8.24
N ALA A 49 -5.78 8.85 8.94
CA ALA A 49 -6.86 9.80 8.65
C ALA A 49 -6.78 10.42 7.25
N HIS A 50 -5.58 10.64 6.72
CA HIS A 50 -5.36 11.29 5.43
C HIS A 50 -5.47 10.34 4.21
N ILE A 51 -5.64 9.04 4.44
CA ILE A 51 -5.83 8.09 3.34
C ILE A 51 -7.31 8.05 2.98
N GLY A 52 -7.63 8.38 1.72
CA GLY A 52 -9.02 8.40 1.24
C GLY A 52 -9.53 7.04 0.79
N LYS A 53 -8.63 6.18 0.29
CA LYS A 53 -8.95 4.85 -0.23
C LYS A 53 -7.77 3.90 -0.03
N VAL A 54 -8.06 2.65 0.28
CA VAL A 54 -7.09 1.56 0.44
C VAL A 54 -7.50 0.47 -0.54
N ALA A 55 -6.56 0.08 -1.40
CA ALA A 55 -6.68 -1.04 -2.30
C ALA A 55 -5.65 -2.08 -1.88
N CYS A 56 -6.09 -3.31 -1.63
CA CYS A 56 -5.19 -4.40 -1.30
C CYS A 56 -5.56 -5.67 -2.08
N THR A 57 -4.52 -6.37 -2.52
CA THR A 57 -4.57 -7.66 -3.19
C THR A 57 -4.00 -8.69 -2.22
N GLY A 58 -4.78 -9.72 -1.87
CA GLY A 58 -4.35 -10.69 -0.86
C GLY A 58 -5.45 -11.60 -0.33
N SER A 59 -5.07 -12.52 0.57
CA SER A 59 -5.95 -13.54 1.15
C SER A 59 -6.98 -12.96 2.13
N VAL A 60 -7.94 -13.79 2.55
CA VAL A 60 -8.94 -13.43 3.57
C VAL A 60 -8.31 -12.97 4.89
N GLU A 61 -7.09 -13.40 5.21
CA GLU A 61 -6.38 -12.98 6.43
C GLU A 61 -5.97 -11.51 6.35
N ALA A 62 -5.61 -11.02 5.16
CA ALA A 62 -5.39 -9.59 4.93
C ALA A 62 -6.67 -8.76 5.19
N LYS A 63 -7.86 -9.35 4.96
CA LYS A 63 -9.16 -8.71 5.26
C LYS A 63 -9.38 -8.43 6.75
N THR A 64 -8.74 -9.20 7.64
CA THR A 64 -8.91 -9.02 9.09
C THR A 64 -8.35 -7.67 9.55
N PHE A 65 -7.23 -7.23 8.96
CA PHE A 65 -6.62 -5.92 9.25
C PHE A 65 -7.43 -4.76 8.69
N THR A 66 -8.07 -4.96 7.53
CA THR A 66 -8.90 -3.94 6.88
C THR A 66 -10.35 -3.89 7.38
N ASN A 67 -10.86 -4.94 8.04
CA ASN A 67 -12.20 -4.94 8.65
C ASN A 67 -12.34 -4.01 9.87
N LYS A 68 -11.23 -3.67 10.56
CA LYS A 68 -11.22 -2.64 11.61
C LYS A 68 -11.28 -1.21 11.06
N THR A 69 -11.14 -1.05 9.75
CA THR A 69 -11.19 0.24 9.06
C THR A 69 -12.63 0.64 8.76
N LYS A 70 -12.90 1.95 8.59
CA LYS A 70 -14.21 2.44 8.14
C LYS A 70 -14.59 1.72 6.83
N LYS A 71 -15.74 1.02 6.81
CA LYS A 71 -16.26 0.19 5.71
C LYS A 71 -16.22 0.83 4.32
N ASN A 72 -16.24 2.16 4.23
CA ASN A 72 -16.31 2.91 2.97
C ASN A 72 -14.94 3.23 2.36
N LYS A 73 -13.84 2.76 2.98
CA LYS A 73 -12.47 3.16 2.63
C LYS A 73 -11.62 2.06 2.00
N CYS A 74 -11.99 0.79 2.14
CA CYS A 74 -11.17 -0.33 1.69
C CYS A 74 -11.86 -1.15 0.59
N GLU A 75 -11.15 -1.37 -0.52
CA GLU A 75 -11.57 -2.25 -1.61
C GLU A 75 -10.57 -3.39 -1.77
N MET A 76 -11.10 -4.60 -1.86
CA MET A 76 -10.34 -5.83 -2.09
C MET A 76 -10.40 -6.18 -3.57
N PHE A 77 -9.25 -6.45 -4.16
CA PHE A 77 -9.13 -6.96 -5.52
C PHE A 77 -8.58 -8.39 -5.42
N GLU A 78 -9.24 -9.35 -6.08
CA GLU A 78 -8.79 -10.75 -6.18
C GLU A 78 -7.67 -10.89 -7.22
#